data_AF-T1H9N4-F1
#
_entry.id   AF-T1H9N4-F1
#
_cell.length_a   1.000
_cell.length_b   1.000
_cell.length_c   1.000
_cell.angle_alpha   90.00
_cell.angle_beta   90.00
_cell.angle_gamma   90.00
#
_symmetry.space_group_name_H-M   'P 1'
#
loop_
_entity.id
_entity.type
_entity.pdbx_description
1 polymer ?
#
loop_
_entity_poly.entity_id
_entity_poly.type
_entity_poly.pdbx_seq_one_letter_code
_entity_poly.pdbx_strand_id
1 'polypeptide(L)'
;MGADDYILKTTPPAVLLARLRLHLRQYSAQPATQVAPETPAVQAQVQVHKTLHFGLLCIDPVNREVTLAEENIVLSTADFDLLWQLATHAGHTMDRDLLLKNLRGVSYDGMDRSIDVAISRLRKKLHDNALEPFRIKTVRNKGYLFAPNAWESAIP
;
A
#
# COMPACT_ATOMS: atom_id res chain seq x y z
N MET A 1 -24.46 -20.73 43.42
CA MET A 1 -25.58 -20.57 42.46
C MET A 1 -26.10 -19.17 42.68
N GLY A 2 -25.95 -18.17 41.83
CA GLY A 2 -25.61 -18.07 40.41
C GLY A 2 -26.34 -16.81 39.95
N ALA A 3 -25.62 -15.84 39.40
CA ALA A 3 -26.19 -14.72 38.65
C ALA A 3 -25.03 -13.97 38.00
N ASP A 4 -24.67 -14.47 36.82
CA ASP A 4 -23.81 -13.82 35.84
C ASP A 4 -24.22 -12.35 35.64
N ASP A 5 -23.25 -11.46 35.81
CA ASP A 5 -23.35 -10.03 35.55
C ASP A 5 -23.75 -9.82 34.07
N TYR A 6 -24.99 -9.39 33.86
CA TYR A 6 -25.52 -9.01 32.55
C TYR A 6 -24.88 -7.69 32.11
N ILE A 7 -23.72 -7.74 31.46
CA ILE A 7 -23.19 -6.60 30.70
C ILE A 7 -23.96 -6.51 29.39
N LEU A 8 -24.98 -5.65 29.38
CA LEU A 8 -25.72 -5.26 28.19
C LEU A 8 -24.76 -4.65 27.16
N LYS A 9 -24.48 -5.49 26.16
CA LYS A 9 -23.73 -5.26 24.95
C LYS A 9 -24.41 -4.20 24.08
N THR A 10 -24.03 -2.93 24.18
CA THR A 10 -24.53 -1.89 23.25
C THR A 10 -23.47 -0.88 22.84
N THR A 11 -22.43 -1.32 22.10
CA THR A 11 -21.78 -0.47 21.09
C THR A 11 -21.27 -1.33 19.93
N PRO A 12 -21.67 -1.08 18.67
CA PRO A 12 -21.09 -1.79 17.52
C PRO A 12 -19.62 -1.38 17.32
N PRO A 13 -18.68 -2.32 17.12
CA PRO A 13 -17.25 -2.03 16.98
C PRO A 13 -16.89 -1.15 15.76
N ALA A 14 -17.81 -1.01 14.80
CA ALA A 14 -17.63 -0.14 13.63
C ALA A 14 -17.57 1.36 13.98
N VAL A 15 -18.27 1.79 15.04
CA VAL A 15 -18.33 3.20 15.44
C VAL A 15 -17.01 3.66 16.08
N LEU A 16 -16.33 2.76 16.80
CA LEU A 16 -15.00 3.01 17.36
C LEU A 16 -13.96 3.25 16.27
N LEU A 17 -13.98 2.43 15.21
CA LEU A 17 -13.07 2.59 14.07
C LEU A 17 -13.29 3.91 13.32
N ALA A 18 -14.55 4.33 13.18
CA ALA A 18 -14.88 5.63 12.58
C ALA A 18 -14.35 6.81 13.41
N ARG A 19 -14.48 6.76 14.75
CA ARG A 19 -13.91 7.78 15.64
C ARG A 19 -12.39 7.83 15.59
N LEU A 20 -11.73 6.67 15.48
CA LEU A 20 -10.28 6.57 15.37
C LEU A 20 -9.78 7.13 14.03
N ARG A 21 -10.48 6.81 12.93
CA ARG A 21 -10.23 7.38 11.60
C ARG A 21 -10.47 8.90 11.57
N LEU A 22 -11.48 9.39 12.29
CA LEU A 22 -11.79 10.82 12.37
C LEU A 22 -10.71 11.58 13.17
N HIS A 23 -10.20 11.02 14.27
CA HIS A 23 -9.14 11.64 15.07
C HIS A 23 -7.78 11.67 14.36
N LEU A 24 -7.41 10.61 13.62
CA LEU A 24 -6.16 10.61 12.84
C LEU A 24 -6.20 11.56 11.63
N ARG A 25 -7.40 11.86 11.12
CA ARG A 25 -7.61 12.88 10.08
C ARG A 25 -7.46 14.31 10.63
N GLN A 26 -7.70 14.53 11.92
CA GLN A 26 -7.48 15.83 12.57
C GLN A 26 -6.00 16.12 12.83
N TYR A 27 -5.17 15.10 13.10
CA TYR A 27 -3.72 15.30 13.27
C TYR A 27 -2.94 15.53 11.97
N SER A 28 -3.54 15.21 10.81
CA SER A 28 -2.95 15.44 9.49
C SER A 28 -3.43 16.72 8.81
N ALA A 29 -4.28 17.50 9.47
CA ALA A 29 -4.79 18.75 8.91
C ALA A 29 -4.98 19.81 10.00
N GLN A 30 -3.99 20.72 10.13
CA GLN A 30 -4.18 22.19 10.17
C GLN A 30 -2.88 22.94 10.53
N PRO A 31 -2.72 24.24 10.16
CA PRO A 31 -3.50 25.04 9.19
C PRO A 31 -2.64 25.96 8.27
N ALA A 32 -3.18 26.26 7.08
CA ALA A 32 -3.06 27.58 6.46
C ALA A 32 -4.37 27.89 5.70
N THR A 33 -5.30 28.52 6.42
CA THR A 33 -6.19 29.65 6.04
C THR A 33 -6.31 29.91 4.52
N GLN A 34 -7.47 29.93 3.85
CA GLN A 34 -8.59 30.87 4.03
C GLN A 34 -9.84 30.48 3.18
N VAL A 35 -11.01 30.56 3.85
CA VAL A 35 -12.34 31.06 3.39
C VAL A 35 -13.20 30.20 2.43
N ALA A 36 -14.40 29.89 2.94
CA ALA A 36 -15.57 29.20 2.36
C ALA A 36 -16.36 30.13 1.37
N PRO A 37 -17.48 29.73 0.68
CA PRO A 37 -18.42 28.67 1.08
C PRO A 37 -19.21 27.87 -0.01
N GLU A 38 -19.88 26.82 0.49
CA GLU A 38 -21.21 26.25 0.15
C GLU A 38 -21.63 25.83 -1.28
N THR A 39 -21.79 24.51 -1.55
CA THR A 39 -23.09 23.78 -1.67
C THR A 39 -22.87 22.28 -2.06
N PRO A 40 -23.84 21.39 -1.77
CA PRO A 40 -23.67 19.94 -1.76
C PRO A 40 -23.97 19.33 -3.13
N ALA A 41 -23.04 18.61 -3.73
CA ALA A 41 -23.32 17.83 -4.92
C ALA A 41 -22.50 16.54 -4.94
N VAL A 42 -23.23 15.43 -4.76
CA VAL A 42 -22.98 14.11 -5.35
C VAL A 42 -21.55 13.60 -5.20
N GLN A 43 -21.40 12.65 -4.28
CA GLN A 43 -20.25 11.76 -4.16
C GLN A 43 -20.12 10.88 -5.42
N ALA A 44 -19.77 11.49 -6.56
CA ALA A 44 -18.99 10.80 -7.56
C ALA A 44 -17.64 10.58 -6.89
N GLN A 45 -17.37 9.35 -6.49
CA GLN A 45 -16.03 8.91 -6.12
C GLN A 45 -15.14 9.05 -7.36
N VAL A 46 -14.70 10.28 -7.65
CA VAL A 46 -13.51 10.51 -8.44
C VAL A 46 -12.43 9.82 -7.62
N GLN A 47 -12.00 8.64 -8.06
CA GLN A 47 -10.77 8.05 -7.59
C GLN A 47 -9.65 8.99 -8.02
N VAL A 48 -9.48 10.09 -7.30
CA VAL A 48 -8.27 10.89 -7.32
C VAL A 48 -7.19 9.87 -7.00
N HIS A 49 -6.37 9.54 -7.99
CA HIS A 49 -5.27 8.58 -7.84
C HIS A 49 -4.29 9.23 -6.85
N LYS A 50 -4.57 9.03 -5.57
CA LYS A 50 -3.88 9.67 -4.48
C LYS A 50 -2.49 9.07 -4.45
N THR A 51 -1.48 9.93 -4.44
CA THR A 51 -0.09 9.52 -4.23
C THR A 51 -0.01 8.62 -3.00
N LEU A 52 0.68 7.48 -3.14
CA LEU A 52 0.88 6.56 -2.04
C LEU A 52 2.17 6.91 -1.32
N HIS A 53 2.09 7.08 0.00
CA HIS A 53 3.23 7.40 0.84
C HIS A 53 3.44 6.28 1.87
N PHE A 54 4.63 5.71 1.89
CA PHE A 54 5.07 4.71 2.86
C PHE A 54 6.42 5.17 3.43
N GLY A 55 6.42 5.81 4.59
CA GLY A 55 7.64 6.38 5.17
C GLY A 55 8.42 7.25 4.16
N LEU A 56 9.61 6.80 3.77
CA LEU A 56 10.50 7.45 2.80
C LEU A 56 10.12 7.21 1.33
N LEU A 57 9.21 6.27 1.04
CA LEU A 57 8.75 5.96 -0.31
C LEU A 57 7.52 6.79 -0.67
N CYS A 58 7.59 7.47 -1.81
CA CYS A 58 6.48 8.15 -2.46
C CYS A 58 6.26 7.52 -3.84
N ILE A 59 5.01 7.21 -4.18
CA ILE A 59 4.63 6.70 -5.50
C ILE A 59 3.55 7.62 -6.07
N ASP A 60 3.86 8.26 -7.19
CA ASP A 60 2.93 9.06 -7.97
C ASP A 60 2.40 8.25 -9.17
N PRO A 61 1.12 7.82 -9.14
CA PRO A 61 0.50 7.09 -10.24
C PRO A 61 0.21 7.94 -11.48
N VAL A 62 0.10 9.26 -11.35
CA VAL A 62 -0.22 10.16 -12.47
C VAL A 62 1.03 10.38 -13.32
N ASN A 63 2.14 10.71 -12.67
CA ASN A 63 3.42 10.94 -13.34
C ASN A 63 4.24 9.65 -13.52
N ARG A 64 3.80 8.53 -12.92
CA ARG A 64 4.54 7.26 -12.85
C ARG A 64 5.93 7.44 -12.25
N GLU A 65 6.02 8.32 -11.25
CA GLU A 65 7.26 8.63 -10.56
C GLU A 65 7.33 7.92 -9.21
N VAL A 66 8.53 7.50 -8.83
CA VAL A 66 8.79 6.84 -7.55
C VAL A 66 9.97 7.53 -6.91
N THR A 67 9.76 8.05 -5.72
CA THR A 67 10.80 8.73 -4.95
C THR A 67 11.06 7.94 -3.67
N LEU A 68 12.32 7.70 -3.35
CA LEU A 68 12.74 7.04 -2.13
C LEU A 68 13.76 7.93 -1.42
N ALA A 69 13.47 8.32 -0.18
CA ALA A 69 14.37 9.17 0.62
C ALA A 69 14.84 10.42 -0.15
N GLU A 70 13.90 11.08 -0.85
CA GLU A 70 14.13 12.25 -1.72
C GLU A 70 14.89 11.99 -3.02
N GLU A 71 15.32 10.75 -3.29
CA GLU A 71 15.93 10.35 -4.56
C GLU A 71 14.87 9.80 -5.54
N ASN A 72 14.85 10.30 -6.77
CA ASN A 72 13.95 9.77 -7.82
C ASN A 72 14.52 8.46 -8.39
N ILE A 73 13.75 7.38 -8.27
CA ILE A 73 14.08 6.05 -8.80
C ILE A 73 13.41 5.86 -10.15
N VAL A 74 14.24 5.78 -11.19
CA VAL A 74 13.78 5.45 -12.55
C VAL A 74 13.43 3.96 -12.66
N LEU A 75 12.15 3.67 -12.84
CA LEU A 75 11.58 2.35 -13.08
C LEU A 75 11.07 2.21 -14.52
N SER A 76 11.06 0.98 -15.04
CA SER A 76 10.35 0.69 -16.29
C SER A 76 8.84 0.67 -16.05
N THR A 77 8.02 0.81 -17.10
CA THR A 77 6.56 0.71 -17.01
C THR A 77 6.11 -0.55 -16.29
N ALA A 78 6.70 -1.71 -16.63
CA ALA A 78 6.35 -2.98 -16.02
C ALA A 78 6.76 -3.09 -14.54
N ASP A 79 7.91 -2.52 -14.17
CA ASP A 79 8.37 -2.53 -12.77
C ASP A 79 7.55 -1.56 -11.92
N PHE A 80 7.14 -0.42 -12.50
CA PHE A 80 6.22 0.53 -11.87
C PHE A 80 4.86 -0.11 -11.62
N ASP A 81 4.26 -0.75 -12.63
CA ASP A 81 2.95 -1.39 -12.50
C ASP A 81 2.99 -2.50 -11.43
N LEU A 82 4.09 -3.27 -11.37
CA LEU A 82 4.31 -4.26 -10.32
C LEU A 82 4.40 -3.61 -8.93
N LEU A 83 5.19 -2.56 -8.78
CA LEU A 83 5.31 -1.83 -7.51
C LEU A 83 3.96 -1.25 -7.09
N TRP A 84 3.24 -0.62 -8.01
CA TRP A 84 1.93 -0.03 -7.77
C TRP A 84 0.93 -1.08 -7.29
N GLN A 85 0.90 -2.25 -7.92
CA GLN A 85 0.03 -3.34 -7.51
C GLN A 85 0.36 -3.84 -6.10
N LEU A 86 1.65 -4.02 -5.80
CA LEU A 86 2.12 -4.42 -4.47
C LEU A 86 1.81 -3.36 -3.40
N ALA A 87 2.00 -2.09 -3.73
CA ALA A 87 1.79 -0.96 -2.85
C ALA A 87 0.29 -0.73 -2.56
N THR A 88 -0.58 -0.88 -3.57
CA THR A 88 -2.03 -0.80 -3.41
C THR A 88 -2.55 -1.91 -2.50
N HIS A 89 -1.89 -3.07 -2.49
CA HIS A 89 -2.16 -4.20 -1.60
C HIS A 89 -1.16 -4.31 -0.44
N ALA A 90 -0.61 -3.18 0.02
CA ALA A 90 0.36 -3.16 1.12
C ALA A 90 -0.17 -3.89 2.36
N GLY A 91 0.67 -4.76 2.95
CA GLY A 91 0.30 -5.60 4.09
C GLY A 91 -0.41 -6.91 3.73
N HIS A 92 -0.81 -7.11 2.48
CA HIS A 92 -1.40 -8.36 1.99
C HIS A 92 -0.41 -9.16 1.14
N THR A 93 -0.47 -10.49 1.23
CA THR A 93 0.33 -11.36 0.38
C THR A 93 -0.34 -11.48 -0.99
N MET A 94 0.38 -11.07 -2.04
CA MET A 94 -0.05 -11.18 -3.42
C MET A 94 0.50 -12.47 -4.04
N ASP A 95 -0.39 -13.27 -4.59
CA ASP A 95 -0.04 -14.52 -5.28
C ASP A 95 0.62 -14.27 -6.65
N ARG A 96 1.48 -15.20 -7.07
CA ARG A 96 2.18 -15.12 -8.35
C ARG A 96 1.22 -15.12 -9.54
N ASP A 97 0.18 -15.95 -9.50
CA ASP A 97 -0.83 -16.02 -10.54
C ASP A 97 -1.63 -14.71 -10.63
N LEU A 98 -2.02 -14.16 -9.48
CA LEU A 98 -2.71 -12.87 -9.43
C LEU A 98 -1.83 -11.73 -9.96
N LEU A 99 -0.55 -11.70 -9.60
CA LEU A 99 0.38 -10.69 -10.12
C LEU A 99 0.57 -10.84 -11.63
N LEU A 100 0.77 -12.06 -12.13
CA LEU A 100 0.94 -12.29 -13.56
C LEU A 100 -0.32 -11.93 -14.35
N LYS A 101 -1.49 -12.32 -13.85
CA LYS A 101 -2.78 -12.01 -14.46
C LYS A 101 -3.07 -10.51 -14.48
N ASN A 102 -2.81 -9.80 -13.39
CA ASN A 102 -3.06 -8.36 -13.33
C ASN A 102 -2.07 -7.55 -14.19
N LEU A 103 -0.80 -7.98 -14.28
CA LEU A 103 0.23 -7.22 -15.00
C LEU A 103 0.31 -7.58 -16.48
N ARG A 104 0.04 -8.84 -16.86
CA ARG A 104 0.19 -9.33 -18.23
C ARG A 104 -1.09 -9.90 -18.84
N GLY A 105 -2.14 -10.11 -18.05
CA GLY A 105 -3.37 -10.74 -18.53
C GLY A 105 -3.25 -12.25 -18.79
N VAL A 106 -2.12 -12.86 -18.42
CA VAL A 106 -1.82 -14.28 -18.67
C VAL A 106 -1.94 -15.06 -17.36
N SER A 107 -2.46 -16.29 -17.44
CA SER A 107 -2.52 -17.20 -16.29
C SER A 107 -1.16 -17.86 -16.05
N TYR A 108 -0.86 -18.19 -14.80
CA TYR A 108 0.40 -18.83 -14.43
C TYR A 108 0.47 -20.26 -14.95
N ASP A 109 1.49 -20.56 -15.75
CA ASP A 109 1.74 -21.88 -16.32
C ASP A 109 2.56 -22.81 -15.40
N GLY A 110 2.91 -22.35 -14.19
CA GLY A 110 3.72 -23.09 -13.21
C GLY A 110 5.23 -22.99 -13.44
N MET A 111 5.67 -22.53 -14.61
CA MET A 111 7.08 -22.43 -15.01
C MET A 111 7.54 -20.98 -15.17
N ASP A 112 6.62 -20.04 -15.31
CA ASP A 112 6.93 -18.63 -15.48
C ASP A 112 7.68 -18.09 -14.25
N ARG A 113 8.85 -17.50 -14.49
CA ARG A 113 9.68 -16.82 -13.48
C ARG A 113 9.75 -15.32 -13.75
N SER A 114 8.96 -14.79 -14.67
CA SER A 114 8.95 -13.38 -15.06
C SER A 114 8.67 -12.47 -13.87
N ILE A 115 7.75 -12.87 -12.98
CA ILE A 115 7.45 -12.15 -11.73
C ILE A 115 8.63 -12.22 -10.77
N ASP A 116 9.24 -13.39 -10.56
CA ASP A 116 10.44 -13.53 -9.71
C ASP A 116 11.58 -12.61 -10.20
N VAL A 117 11.79 -12.55 -11.51
CA VAL A 117 12.81 -11.70 -12.16
C VAL A 117 12.46 -10.21 -12.05
N ALA A 118 11.19 -9.84 -12.22
CA ALA A 118 10.73 -8.46 -12.02
C ALA A 118 10.90 -8.01 -10.56
N ILE A 119 10.51 -8.85 -9.59
CA ILE A 119 10.71 -8.59 -8.15
C ILE A 119 12.20 -8.41 -7.83
N SER A 120 13.08 -9.26 -8.38
CA SER A 120 14.52 -9.15 -8.16
C SER A 120 15.09 -7.84 -8.69
N ARG A 121 14.68 -7.41 -9.89
CA ARG A 121 15.07 -6.11 -10.47
C ARG A 121 14.52 -4.94 -9.66
N LEU A 122 13.25 -5.03 -9.25
CA LEU A 122 12.58 -4.01 -8.45
C LEU A 122 13.28 -3.82 -7.09
N ARG A 123 13.63 -4.92 -6.39
CA ARG A 123 14.39 -4.85 -5.14
C ARG A 123 15.73 -4.14 -5.30
N LYS A 124 16.50 -4.49 -6.35
CA LYS A 124 17.78 -3.82 -6.64
C LYS A 124 17.61 -2.32 -6.88
N LYS A 125 16.56 -1.93 -7.61
CA LYS A 125 16.24 -0.52 -7.89
C LYS A 125 15.79 0.24 -6.64
N LEU A 126 15.09 -0.43 -5.74
CA LEU A 126 14.63 0.14 -4.48
C LEU A 126 15.69 0.02 -3.38
N HIS A 127 16.95 -0.33 -3.66
CA HIS A 127 17.98 -0.54 -2.63
C HIS A 127 17.56 -1.54 -1.53
N ASP A 128 16.69 -2.50 -1.85
CA ASP A 128 16.29 -3.58 -0.94
C ASP A 128 17.27 -4.75 -1.07
N ASN A 129 17.70 -5.31 0.06
CA ASN A 129 18.65 -6.40 0.06
C ASN A 129 18.01 -7.67 -0.56
N ALA A 130 18.65 -8.24 -1.57
CA ALA A 130 18.13 -9.43 -2.24
C ALA A 130 18.21 -10.71 -1.38
N LEU A 131 19.19 -10.79 -0.46
CA LEU A 131 19.39 -11.92 0.45
C LEU A 131 18.42 -11.87 1.63
N GLU A 132 18.22 -10.68 2.18
CA GLU A 132 17.31 -10.43 3.31
C GLU A 132 16.33 -9.30 2.95
N PRO A 133 15.30 -9.59 2.12
CA PRO A 133 14.39 -8.56 1.64
C PRO A 133 13.52 -8.06 2.79
N PHE A 134 13.64 -6.76 3.08
CA PHE A 134 12.91 -6.12 4.17
C PHE A 134 11.61 -5.48 3.67
N ARG A 135 11.67 -4.86 2.49
CA ARG A 135 10.58 -4.06 1.91
C ARG A 135 9.58 -4.91 1.15
N ILE A 136 10.07 -5.77 0.25
CA ILE A 136 9.23 -6.70 -0.51
C ILE A 136 9.58 -8.12 -0.07
N LYS A 137 8.86 -8.68 0.90
CA LYS A 137 9.15 -10.01 1.47
C LYS A 137 8.65 -11.13 0.57
N THR A 138 9.44 -12.20 0.46
CA THR A 138 8.99 -13.44 -0.19
C THR A 138 8.29 -14.32 0.83
N VAL A 139 7.02 -14.64 0.58
CA VAL A 139 6.27 -15.63 1.37
C VAL A 139 6.26 -16.95 0.60
N ARG A 140 6.99 -17.94 1.13
CA ARG A 140 7.14 -19.27 0.49
C ARG A 140 5.76 -19.87 0.20
N ASN A 141 5.60 -20.41 -1.02
CA ASN A 141 4.37 -21.03 -1.54
C ASN A 141 3.11 -20.12 -1.56
N LYS A 142 3.25 -18.80 -1.32
CA LYS A 142 2.13 -17.86 -1.37
C LYS A 142 2.36 -16.63 -2.25
N GLY A 143 3.62 -16.23 -2.46
CA GLY A 143 3.95 -15.09 -3.32
C GLY A 143 4.75 -14.03 -2.58
N TYR A 144 4.35 -12.76 -2.72
CA TYR A 144 5.10 -11.61 -2.20
C TYR A 144 4.26 -10.71 -1.31
N LEU A 145 4.89 -10.13 -0.30
CA LEU A 145 4.28 -9.23 0.64
C LEU A 145 5.02 -7.89 0.58
N PHE A 146 4.28 -6.83 0.29
CA PHE A 146 4.78 -5.47 0.49
C PHE A 146 4.63 -5.11 1.97
N ALA A 147 5.75 -4.82 2.65
CA ALA A 147 5.76 -4.46 4.06
C ALA A 147 5.66 -2.93 4.21
N PRO A 148 4.51 -2.35 4.61
CA PRO A 148 4.34 -0.90 4.67
C PRO A 148 5.24 -0.22 5.71
N ASN A 149 5.54 -0.91 6.81
CA ASN A 149 6.38 -0.37 7.89
C ASN A 149 7.88 -0.44 7.55
N ALA A 150 8.25 -1.15 6.49
CA ALA A 150 9.65 -1.36 6.12
C ALA A 150 10.30 -0.13 5.45
N TRP A 151 9.56 0.97 5.35
CA TRP A 151 9.95 2.18 4.65
C TRP A 151 10.10 3.39 5.59
N GLU A 152 9.83 3.24 6.89
CA GLU A 152 9.84 4.32 7.88
C GLU A 152 11.24 4.83 8.24
N SER A 153 12.29 4.07 7.95
CA SER A 153 13.67 4.49 8.19
C SER A 153 14.58 4.02 7.08
N ALA A 154 15.50 4.89 6.68
CA ALA A 154 16.70 4.51 5.98
C ALA A 154 17.53 3.74 6.99
N ILE A 155 17.34 2.42 7.06
CA ILE A 155 18.17 1.58 7.91
C ILE A 155 19.60 1.71 7.37
N PRO A 156 20.59 1.95 8.25
CA PRO A 156 21.99 2.22 7.89
C PRO A 156 22.69 1.06 7.17
#